data_AF-A0A7S1LMI1-F1
#
_entry.id   AF-A0A7S1LMI1-F1
#
_cell.length_a   1.000
_cell.length_b   1.000
_cell.length_c   1.000
_cell.angle_alpha   90.00
_cell.angle_beta   90.00
_cell.angle_gamma   90.00
#
_symmetry.space_group_name_H-M   'P 1'
#
loop_
_entity.id
_entity.type
_entity.pdbx_description
1 polymer ?
#
loop_
_entity_poly.entity_id
_entity_poly.type
_entity_poly.pdbx_seq_one_letter_code
_entity_poly.pdbx_strand_id
1 'polypeptide(L)'
;MPVKDMSPDDRPTLPEVIEKLGFGFAQVRAGFIGGGVYFADGAELLLISAVTDSVADQWGMSPMQKGLVVTVVFVGILVGNFASGPLADSYGRRQLILLSFLGILVFSVLSSLTINFATLALVRFLVGAAFGLGQPAWNTLGAEMTPADWRGGGQG
;
A
#
# COMPACT_ATOMS: atom_id res chain seq x y z
N MET A 1 10.73 -38.23 -6.55
CA MET A 1 10.36 -39.07 -5.39
C MET A 1 9.29 -38.31 -4.61
N PRO A 2 8.12 -38.92 -4.31
CA PRO A 2 7.03 -38.21 -3.62
C PRO A 2 7.44 -37.85 -2.18
N VAL A 3 7.15 -36.62 -1.75
CA VAL A 3 7.58 -35.99 -0.47
C VAL A 3 7.10 -36.78 0.78
N LYS A 4 6.11 -37.64 0.63
CA LYS A 4 5.47 -38.40 1.70
C LYS A 4 6.38 -39.45 2.34
N ASP A 5 7.44 -39.87 1.63
CA ASP A 5 8.31 -40.98 2.04
C ASP A 5 9.65 -40.51 2.65
N MET A 6 9.81 -39.20 2.95
CA MET A 6 11.03 -38.62 3.51
C MET A 6 10.99 -38.51 5.05
N SER A 7 12.11 -38.85 5.70
CA SER A 7 12.35 -38.62 7.13
C SER A 7 12.10 -37.15 7.49
N PRO A 8 11.56 -36.81 8.69
CA PRO A 8 11.31 -35.43 9.10
C PRO A 8 12.53 -34.51 8.99
N ASP A 9 13.73 -35.07 9.16
CA ASP A 9 15.03 -34.38 9.10
C ASP A 9 15.52 -34.15 7.65
N ASP A 10 14.99 -34.91 6.69
CA ASP A 10 15.35 -34.81 5.26
C ASP A 10 14.41 -33.91 4.46
N ARG A 11 13.34 -33.39 5.08
CA ARG A 11 12.37 -32.55 4.36
C ARG A 11 13.05 -31.24 4.00
N PRO A 12 13.11 -30.87 2.70
CA PRO A 12 13.70 -29.60 2.31
C PRO A 12 12.93 -28.49 3.01
N THR A 13 13.67 -27.62 3.68
CA THR A 13 13.08 -26.51 4.40
C THR A 13 12.39 -25.57 3.40
N LEU A 14 11.32 -24.88 3.81
CA LEU A 14 10.60 -23.94 2.93
C LEU A 14 11.55 -23.01 2.14
N PRO A 15 12.64 -22.49 2.72
CA PRO A 15 13.64 -21.69 2.01
C PRO A 15 14.33 -22.43 0.87
N GLU A 16 14.77 -23.68 1.05
CA GLU A 16 15.46 -24.47 0.01
C GLU A 16 14.57 -24.75 -1.20
N VAL A 17 13.27 -24.98 -0.98
CA VAL A 17 12.31 -25.19 -2.08
C VAL A 17 12.09 -23.89 -2.86
N ILE A 18 12.06 -22.74 -2.18
CA ILE A 18 11.93 -21.42 -2.80
C ILE A 18 13.20 -21.08 -3.61
N GLU A 19 14.38 -21.39 -3.08
CA GLU A 19 15.67 -21.16 -3.73
C GLU A 19 15.83 -22.01 -5.00
N LYS A 20 15.37 -23.27 -4.97
CA LYS A 20 15.40 -24.19 -6.12
C LYS A 20 14.44 -23.81 -7.25
N LEU A 21 13.43 -22.98 -6.98
CA LEU A 21 12.46 -22.48 -7.96
C LEU A 21 12.96 -21.25 -8.73
N GLY A 22 13.98 -20.55 -8.22
CA GLY A 22 14.60 -19.39 -8.87
C GLY A 22 13.66 -18.19 -9.11
N PHE A 23 14.20 -17.14 -9.75
CA PHE A 23 13.44 -15.93 -10.10
C PHE A 23 12.39 -16.22 -11.20
N GLY A 24 11.16 -16.55 -10.78
CA GLY A 24 10.07 -16.95 -11.69
C GLY A 24 9.20 -15.78 -12.18
N PHE A 25 8.39 -16.04 -13.22
CA PHE A 25 7.39 -15.10 -13.77
C PHE A 25 6.41 -14.56 -12.72
N ALA A 26 6.18 -15.32 -11.64
CA ALA A 26 5.33 -14.92 -10.51
C ALA A 26 5.93 -13.76 -9.70
N GLN A 27 7.26 -13.70 -9.53
CA GLN A 27 7.95 -12.58 -8.86
C GLN A 27 7.98 -11.33 -9.75
N VAL A 28 8.19 -11.48 -11.06
CA VAL A 28 8.06 -10.37 -12.01
C VAL A 28 6.64 -9.83 -12.00
N ARG A 29 5.62 -10.70 -12.02
CA ARG A 29 4.22 -10.30 -11.93
C ARG A 29 3.91 -9.60 -10.60
N ALA A 30 4.43 -10.08 -9.47
CA ALA A 30 4.25 -9.42 -8.18
C ALA A 30 4.97 -8.08 -8.11
N GLY A 31 6.20 -8.00 -8.64
CA GLY A 31 6.95 -6.75 -8.79
C GLY A 31 6.22 -5.73 -9.66
N PHE A 32 5.56 -6.16 -10.74
CA PHE A 32 4.69 -5.29 -11.54
C PHE A 32 3.44 -4.83 -10.78
N ILE A 33 2.78 -5.73 -10.05
CA ILE A 33 1.59 -5.39 -9.26
C ILE A 33 1.93 -4.39 -8.16
N GLY A 34 3.04 -4.58 -7.46
CA GLY A 34 3.45 -3.70 -6.39
C GLY A 34 4.23 -2.45 -6.80
N GLY A 35 5.00 -2.53 -7.89
CA GLY A 35 5.48 -1.33 -8.58
C GLY A 35 4.31 -0.46 -9.06
N GLY A 36 3.22 -1.10 -9.48
CA GLY A 36 1.95 -0.44 -9.75
C GLY A 36 1.34 0.25 -8.52
N VAL A 37 1.48 -0.31 -7.32
CA VAL A 37 1.04 0.33 -6.06
C VAL A 37 1.78 1.65 -5.84
N TYR A 38 3.11 1.66 -5.96
CA TYR A 38 3.90 2.88 -5.80
C TYR A 38 3.65 3.90 -6.91
N PHE A 39 3.42 3.45 -8.14
CA PHE A 39 3.06 4.34 -9.22
C PHE A 39 1.71 5.00 -8.99
N ALA A 40 0.70 4.22 -8.59
CA ALA A 40 -0.62 4.72 -8.25
C ALA A 40 -0.56 5.71 -7.07
N ASP A 41 0.28 5.44 -6.07
CA ASP A 41 0.56 6.34 -4.94
C ASP A 41 1.13 7.68 -5.40
N GLY A 42 2.18 7.66 -6.22
CA GLY A 42 2.75 8.87 -6.78
C GLY A 42 1.74 9.68 -7.59
N ALA A 43 0.93 9.01 -8.43
CA ALA A 43 -0.11 9.65 -9.21
C ALA A 43 -1.20 10.29 -8.34
N GLU A 44 -1.61 9.62 -7.26
CA GLU A 44 -2.64 10.12 -6.35
C GLU A 44 -2.18 11.34 -5.56
N LEU A 45 -0.94 11.35 -5.06
CA LEU A 45 -0.38 12.53 -4.37
C LEU A 45 -0.33 13.76 -5.29
N LEU A 46 0.02 13.57 -6.57
CA LEU A 46 0.01 14.64 -7.57
C LEU A 46 -1.42 15.13 -7.84
N LEU A 47 -2.37 14.21 -7.98
CA LEU A 47 -3.80 14.54 -8.17
C LEU A 47 -4.36 15.30 -6.97
N ILE A 48 -4.03 14.89 -5.74
CA ILE A 48 -4.49 15.58 -4.52
C ILE A 48 -4.00 17.02 -4.51
N SER A 49 -2.74 17.28 -4.87
CA SER A 49 -2.20 18.64 -4.96
C SER A 49 -2.97 19.47 -5.99
N ALA A 50 -3.08 18.97 -7.22
CA ALA A 50 -3.74 19.68 -8.32
C ALA A 50 -5.23 19.96 -8.03
N VAL A 51 -5.94 18.97 -7.48
CA VAL A 51 -7.35 19.13 -7.10
C VAL A 51 -7.50 20.13 -5.96
N THR A 52 -6.61 20.11 -4.98
CA THR A 52 -6.67 21.06 -3.86
C THR A 52 -6.50 22.50 -4.35
N ASP A 53 -5.58 22.73 -5.29
CA ASP A 53 -5.41 24.06 -5.89
C ASP A 53 -6.66 24.51 -6.65
N SER A 54 -7.22 23.63 -7.50
CA SER A 54 -8.42 23.94 -8.28
C SER A 54 -9.65 24.23 -7.40
N VAL A 55 -9.89 23.41 -6.37
CA VAL A 55 -11.00 23.59 -5.44
C VAL A 55 -10.80 24.85 -4.60
N ALA A 56 -9.56 25.14 -4.21
CA ALA A 56 -9.24 26.32 -3.44
C ALA A 56 -9.50 27.62 -4.21
N ASP A 57 -9.27 27.65 -5.51
CA ASP A 57 -9.56 28.81 -6.34
C ASP A 57 -11.07 29.01 -6.52
N GLN A 58 -11.85 27.92 -6.62
CA GLN A 58 -13.32 27.99 -6.71
C GLN A 58 -13.99 28.40 -5.40
N TRP A 59 -13.51 27.90 -4.26
CA TRP A 59 -14.12 28.15 -2.94
C TRP A 59 -13.46 29.32 -2.20
N GLY A 60 -12.48 30.00 -2.80
CA GLY A 60 -11.76 31.12 -2.19
C GLY A 60 -11.02 30.71 -0.91
N MET A 61 -10.43 29.51 -0.89
CA MET A 61 -9.78 28.98 0.31
C MET A 61 -8.53 29.79 0.68
N SER A 62 -8.34 29.99 1.99
CA SER A 62 -7.11 30.57 2.51
C SER A 62 -5.91 29.62 2.31
N PRO A 63 -4.66 30.15 2.27
CA PRO A 63 -3.46 29.31 2.20
C PRO A 63 -3.39 28.29 3.34
N MET A 64 -3.88 28.64 4.54
CA MET A 64 -3.96 27.75 5.69
C MET A 64 -4.88 26.56 5.42
N GLN A 65 -6.03 26.80 4.79
CA GLN A 65 -6.96 25.73 4.41
C GLN A 65 -6.36 24.80 3.36
N LYS A 66 -5.68 25.34 2.33
CA LYS A 66 -4.98 24.51 1.33
C LYS A 66 -3.97 23.58 2.01
N GLY A 67 -3.14 24.14 2.91
CA GLY A 67 -2.15 23.37 3.68
C GLY A 67 -2.78 22.30 4.57
N LEU A 68 -3.92 22.60 5.20
CA LEU A 68 -4.65 21.64 6.03
C LEU A 68 -5.19 20.44 5.23
N VAL A 69 -5.71 20.65 4.02
CA VAL A 69 -6.19 19.52 3.17
C VAL A 69 -5.04 18.57 2.84
N VAL A 70 -3.85 19.08 2.56
CA VAL A 70 -2.69 18.24 2.28
C VAL A 70 -2.21 17.55 3.56
N THR A 71 -2.11 18.29 4.67
CA THR A 71 -1.60 17.76 5.94
C THR A 71 -2.50 16.65 6.49
N VAL A 72 -3.83 16.79 6.38
CA VAL A 72 -4.77 15.79 6.90
C VAL A 72 -4.65 14.45 6.17
N VAL A 73 -4.24 14.43 4.90
CA VAL A 73 -3.93 13.19 4.16
C VAL A 73 -2.75 12.49 4.80
N PHE A 74 -1.66 13.20 5.09
CA PHE A 74 -0.48 12.62 5.76
C PHE A 74 -0.80 12.10 7.16
N VAL A 75 -1.64 12.81 7.92
CA VAL A 75 -2.13 12.32 9.21
C VAL A 75 -2.94 11.04 9.03
N GLY A 76 -3.79 10.97 8.01
CA GLY A 76 -4.49 9.75 7.62
C GLY A 76 -3.53 8.59 7.33
N ILE A 77 -2.51 8.82 6.49
CA ILE A 77 -1.48 7.82 6.16
C ILE A 77 -0.81 7.29 7.43
N LEU A 78 -0.43 8.18 8.34
CA LEU A 78 0.15 7.79 9.62
C LEU A 78 -0.78 6.85 10.39
N VAL A 79 -2.05 7.21 10.54
CA VAL A 79 -3.05 6.38 11.23
C VAL A 79 -3.24 5.03 10.54
N GLY A 80 -3.34 5.01 9.21
CA GLY A 80 -3.45 3.79 8.42
C GLY A 80 -2.24 2.87 8.58
N ASN A 81 -1.03 3.43 8.59
CA ASN A 81 0.21 2.68 8.78
C ASN A 81 0.24 1.97 10.14
N PHE A 82 -0.15 2.66 11.22
CA PHE A 82 -0.22 2.04 12.54
C PHE A 82 -1.27 0.92 12.62
N ALA A 83 -2.40 1.09 11.94
CA ALA A 83 -3.45 0.07 11.89
C ALA A 83 -3.07 -1.15 11.02
N SER A 84 -2.17 -0.97 10.05
CA SER A 84 -1.83 -2.01 9.06
C SER A 84 -1.26 -3.28 9.68
N GLY A 85 -0.43 -3.19 10.73
CA GLY A 85 0.23 -4.34 11.34
C GLY A 85 -0.76 -5.35 11.95
N PRO A 86 -1.52 -4.95 12.98
CA PRO A 86 -2.51 -5.84 13.60
C PRO A 86 -3.57 -6.36 12.62
N LEU A 87 -3.96 -5.54 11.65
CA LEU A 87 -4.91 -5.96 10.60
C LEU A 87 -4.28 -6.97 9.65
N ALA A 88 -3.01 -6.80 9.28
CA ALA A 88 -2.29 -7.74 8.42
C ALA A 88 -2.11 -9.11 9.06
N ASP A 89 -1.90 -9.14 10.37
CA ASP A 89 -1.76 -10.38 11.14
C ASP A 89 -3.09 -11.14 11.26
N SER A 90 -4.24 -10.44 11.20
CA SER A 90 -5.58 -11.02 11.37
C SER A 90 -6.30 -11.36 10.07
N TYR A 91 -6.25 -10.48 9.06
CA TYR A 91 -6.96 -10.64 7.78
C TYR A 91 -6.06 -11.13 6.63
N GLY A 92 -4.74 -11.12 6.85
CA GLY A 92 -3.76 -11.45 5.84
C GLY A 92 -3.44 -10.28 4.91
N ARG A 93 -2.16 -10.17 4.54
CA ARG A 93 -1.59 -9.01 3.83
C ARG A 93 -2.22 -8.76 2.46
N ARG A 94 -2.58 -9.81 1.71
CA ARG A 94 -3.23 -9.67 0.39
C ARG A 94 -4.61 -9.00 0.48
N GLN A 95 -5.37 -9.30 1.53
CA GLN A 95 -6.70 -8.70 1.71
C GLN A 95 -6.59 -7.23 2.07
N LEU A 96 -5.58 -6.82 2.87
CA LEU A 96 -5.34 -5.42 3.16
C LEU A 96 -5.02 -4.60 1.91
N ILE A 97 -4.18 -5.11 1.01
CA ILE A 97 -3.85 -4.40 -0.24
C ILE A 97 -5.11 -4.19 -1.09
N LEU A 98 -6.00 -5.18 -1.16
CA LEU A 98 -7.26 -5.03 -1.89
C LEU A 98 -8.21 -4.05 -1.19
N LEU A 99 -8.28 -4.08 0.14
CA LEU A 99 -9.07 -3.14 0.94
C LEU A 99 -8.55 -1.70 0.81
N SER A 100 -7.23 -1.49 0.76
CA SER A 100 -6.66 -0.17 0.54
C SER A 100 -7.05 0.38 -0.83
N PHE A 101 -6.92 -0.42 -1.90
CA PHE A 101 -7.36 -0.01 -3.23
C PHE A 101 -8.84 0.32 -3.30
N LEU A 102 -9.69 -0.51 -2.70
CA LEU A 102 -11.12 -0.28 -2.66
C LEU A 102 -11.47 0.98 -1.86
N GLY A 103 -10.83 1.17 -0.70
CA GLY A 103 -11.02 2.34 0.15
C GLY A 103 -10.60 3.62 -0.54
N ILE A 104 -9.42 3.64 -1.15
CA ILE A 104 -8.92 4.75 -1.98
C ILE A 104 -9.93 5.10 -3.06
N LEU A 105 -10.38 4.11 -3.84
CA LEU A 105 -11.34 4.34 -4.93
C LEU A 105 -12.65 4.94 -4.41
N VAL A 106 -13.24 4.33 -3.38
CA VAL A 106 -14.53 4.77 -2.81
C VAL A 106 -14.42 6.17 -2.21
N PHE A 107 -13.39 6.43 -1.40
CA PHE A 107 -13.21 7.73 -0.76
C PHE A 107 -12.78 8.81 -1.75
N SER A 108 -12.03 8.48 -2.80
CA SER A 108 -11.69 9.41 -3.87
C SER A 108 -12.94 9.85 -4.66
N VAL A 109 -13.83 8.91 -4.99
CA VAL A 109 -15.14 9.24 -5.59
C VAL A 109 -15.97 10.08 -4.62
N LEU A 110 -16.06 9.72 -3.34
CA LEU A 110 -16.75 10.52 -2.35
C LEU A 110 -16.16 11.94 -2.21
N SER A 111 -14.84 12.09 -2.36
CA SER A 111 -14.18 13.39 -2.30
C SER A 111 -14.68 14.33 -3.40
N SER A 112 -15.00 13.80 -4.59
CA SER A 112 -15.57 14.59 -5.69
C SER A 112 -16.99 15.09 -5.42
N LEU A 113 -17.72 14.45 -4.51
CA LEU A 113 -19.09 14.80 -4.13
C LEU A 113 -19.16 15.78 -2.95
N THR A 114 -18.01 16.16 -2.38
CA THR A 114 -17.96 17.08 -1.25
C THR A 114 -18.22 18.52 -1.68
N ILE A 115 -18.99 19.25 -0.87
CA ILE A 115 -19.45 20.62 -1.18
C ILE A 115 -18.86 21.63 -0.18
N ASN A 116 -18.28 21.16 0.92
CA ASN A 116 -17.70 22.02 1.94
C ASN A 116 -16.31 21.54 2.37
N PHE A 117 -15.52 22.46 2.91
CA PHE A 117 -14.13 22.20 3.33
C PHE A 117 -14.02 21.09 4.38
N ALA A 118 -14.91 21.06 5.37
CA ALA A 118 -14.83 20.10 6.48
C ALA A 118 -15.05 18.65 6.00
N THR A 119 -16.04 18.43 5.13
CA THR A 119 -16.31 17.11 4.54
C THR A 119 -15.20 16.71 3.57
N LEU A 120 -14.68 17.65 2.78
CA LEU A 120 -13.50 17.41 1.95
C LEU A 120 -12.31 16.95 2.79
N ALA A 121 -11.99 17.67 3.88
CA ALA A 121 -10.88 17.32 4.77
C ALA A 121 -11.07 15.94 5.43
N LEU A 122 -12.28 15.63 5.89
CA LEU A 122 -12.59 14.32 6.48
C LEU A 122 -12.44 13.19 5.46
N VAL A 123 -12.97 13.35 4.25
CA VAL A 123 -12.86 12.32 3.21
C VAL A 123 -11.39 12.17 2.77
N ARG A 124 -10.62 13.26 2.70
CA ARG A 124 -9.17 13.22 2.40
C ARG A 124 -8.36 12.53 3.48
N PHE A 125 -8.72 12.71 4.74
CA PHE A 125 -8.16 11.92 5.82
C PHE A 125 -8.42 10.42 5.63
N LEU A 126 -9.65 10.04 5.25
CA LEU A 126 -10.01 8.65 4.99
C LEU A 126 -9.28 8.05 3.78
N VAL A 127 -9.08 8.84 2.71
CA VAL A 127 -8.22 8.46 1.59
C VAL A 127 -6.80 8.17 2.08
N GLY A 128 -6.21 9.08 2.85
CA GLY A 128 -4.89 8.88 3.45
C GLY A 128 -4.81 7.63 4.33
N ALA A 129 -5.82 7.39 5.16
CA ALA A 129 -5.89 6.20 6.02
C ALA A 129 -5.99 4.90 5.21
N ALA A 130 -6.79 4.87 4.14
CA ALA A 130 -6.83 3.75 3.22
C ALA A 130 -5.47 3.52 2.55
N PHE A 131 -4.77 4.61 2.22
CA PHE A 131 -3.43 4.58 1.66
C PHE A 131 -2.41 3.91 2.59
N GLY A 132 -2.34 4.37 3.84
CA GLY A 132 -1.43 3.84 4.86
C GLY A 132 -1.72 2.39 5.25
N LEU A 133 -2.92 1.87 5.02
CA LEU A 133 -3.21 0.45 5.27
C LEU A 133 -2.49 -0.48 4.29
N GLY A 134 -2.33 -0.05 3.03
CA GLY A 134 -1.80 -0.88 1.95
C GLY A 134 -0.26 -0.88 1.85
N GLN A 135 0.38 0.27 2.08
CA GLN A 135 1.83 0.45 1.89
C GLN A 135 2.68 -0.51 2.74
N PRO A 136 2.46 -0.68 4.06
CA PRO A 136 3.27 -1.58 4.89
C PRO A 136 3.05 -3.05 4.51
N ALA A 137 1.80 -3.42 4.21
CA ALA A 137 1.46 -4.76 3.77
C ALA A 137 2.17 -5.14 2.46
N TRP A 138 2.27 -4.19 1.52
CA TRP A 138 3.05 -4.38 0.30
C TRP A 138 4.55 -4.48 0.56
N ASN A 139 5.12 -3.61 1.39
CA ASN A 139 6.54 -3.68 1.76
C ASN A 139 6.92 -5.06 2.33
N THR A 140 6.09 -5.59 3.24
CA THR A 140 6.33 -6.92 3.82
C THR A 140 6.14 -8.04 2.80
N LEU A 141 5.08 -8.00 1.98
CA LEU A 141 4.87 -9.01 0.94
C LEU A 141 5.96 -8.98 -0.13
N GLY A 142 6.37 -7.80 -0.58
CA GLY A 142 7.46 -7.61 -1.52
C GLY A 142 8.78 -8.17 -0.97
N ALA A 143 9.07 -7.90 0.30
CA ALA A 143 10.19 -8.54 1.00
C ALA A 143 10.03 -10.06 0.93
N GLU A 144 8.95 -10.64 1.46
CA GLU A 144 8.71 -12.10 1.49
C GLU A 144 8.81 -12.78 0.13
N MET A 145 8.37 -12.10 -0.93
CA MET A 145 8.42 -12.62 -2.29
C MET A 145 9.80 -12.53 -2.93
N THR A 146 10.70 -11.68 -2.46
CA THR A 146 12.06 -11.54 -3.03
C THR A 146 12.99 -12.62 -2.47
N PRO A 147 13.79 -13.35 -3.27
CA PRO A 147 14.75 -14.32 -2.75
C PRO A 147 15.79 -13.67 -1.82
N ALA A 148 16.27 -14.42 -0.83
CA ALA A 148 17.18 -13.91 0.20
C ALA A 148 18.45 -13.25 -0.39
N ASP A 149 18.97 -13.79 -1.49
CA ASP A 149 20.21 -13.33 -2.14
C ASP A 149 20.14 -11.90 -2.70
N TRP A 150 18.93 -11.37 -2.94
CA TRP A 150 18.72 -10.04 -3.52
C TRP A 150 18.19 -9.02 -2.50
N ARG A 151 17.94 -9.41 -1.25
CA ARG A 151 17.35 -8.55 -0.20
C ARG A 151 18.33 -7.57 0.47
N GLY A 152 19.58 -7.45 0.02
CA GLY A 152 20.51 -6.43 0.52
C GLY A 152 21.88 -6.93 0.98
N GLY A 153 22.34 -8.09 0.52
CA GLY A 153 23.71 -8.49 0.75
C GLY A 153 24.06 -9.74 -0.03
N GLY A 154 24.95 -9.59 -1.01
CA GLY A 154 26.00 -10.59 -1.12
C GLY A 154 26.69 -10.63 0.24
N GLN A 155 26.43 -11.68 1.02
CA GLN A 155 27.44 -12.18 1.92
C GLN A 155 28.26 -13.19 1.12
N GLY A 156 29.19 -12.62 0.36
CA GLY A 156 30.40 -13.22 -0.17
C GLY A 156 31.48 -12.17 -0.03
#